data_AF-A0A956VWE5-F1
#
_entry.id   AF-A0A956VWE5-F1
#
_cell.length_a   1.000
_cell.length_b   1.000
_cell.length_c   1.000
_cell.angle_alpha   90.00
_cell.angle_beta   90.00
_cell.angle_gamma   90.00
#
_symmetry.space_group_name_H-M   'P 1'
#
loop_
_entity.id
_entity.type
_entity.pdbx_description
1 polymer ?
#
loop_
_entity_poly.entity_id
_entity_poly.type
_entity_poly.pdbx_seq_one_letter_code
_entity_poly.pdbx_strand_id
1 'polypeptide(L)'
;MSANASSDHPRREVTPRAPSADGKRPGAERRERIESEARQSPSARIIHNAILLEGDEELARPTRALAWSGLASGLSIGFSFLAQALLADGLPDARWTHLVSAFGYSIGFLIVVLGRQQLFTENTLTPVLPWLHDMRWSV
;
A
#
# COMPACT_ATOMS: atom_id res chain seq x y z
N MET A 1 -32.04 -47.74 -74.49
CA MET A 1 -31.32 -46.59 -75.09
C MET A 1 -30.55 -45.90 -73.95
N SER A 2 -29.21 -45.87 -74.05
CA SER A 2 -28.17 -45.21 -73.23
C SER A 2 -28.25 -45.31 -71.69
N ALA A 3 -27.38 -46.04 -70.97
CA ALA A 3 -25.91 -45.91 -70.79
C ALA A 3 -25.49 -44.61 -70.08
N ASN A 4 -25.06 -44.72 -68.81
CA ASN A 4 -23.86 -44.07 -68.22
C ASN A 4 -23.73 -44.54 -66.75
N ALA A 5 -22.80 -45.45 -66.43
CA ALA A 5 -21.39 -45.21 -66.10
C ALA A 5 -21.15 -44.99 -64.59
N SER A 6 -20.40 -45.96 -64.06
CA SER A 6 -19.71 -46.00 -62.78
C SER A 6 -19.01 -44.68 -62.41
N SER A 7 -19.18 -44.25 -61.17
CA SER A 7 -18.10 -43.62 -60.41
C SER A 7 -18.12 -44.15 -58.99
N ASP A 8 -17.27 -45.15 -58.78
CA ASP A 8 -16.89 -45.70 -57.49
C ASP A 8 -16.16 -44.60 -56.71
N HIS A 9 -16.76 -44.10 -55.62
CA HIS A 9 -16.10 -43.19 -54.70
C HIS A 9 -15.91 -43.89 -53.35
N PRO A 10 -14.67 -43.99 -52.83
CA PRO A 10 -14.37 -44.74 -51.63
C PRO A 10 -15.10 -44.13 -50.42
N ARG A 11 -15.67 -44.99 -49.57
CA ARG A 11 -16.25 -44.61 -48.27
C ARG A 11 -15.28 -43.69 -47.54
N ARG A 12 -15.66 -42.43 -47.35
CA ARG A 12 -14.96 -41.52 -46.44
C ARG A 12 -15.22 -42.02 -45.03
N GLU A 13 -14.23 -42.70 -44.47
CA GLU A 13 -14.07 -42.84 -43.02
C GLU A 13 -14.13 -41.43 -42.42
N VAL A 14 -15.20 -41.15 -41.68
CA VAL A 14 -15.28 -39.96 -40.84
C VAL A 14 -14.37 -40.24 -39.65
N THR A 15 -13.08 -39.93 -39.80
CA THR A 15 -12.15 -39.90 -38.69
C THR A 15 -12.69 -38.90 -37.66
N PRO A 16 -12.92 -39.28 -36.40
CA PRO A 16 -13.30 -38.33 -35.36
C PRO A 16 -12.19 -37.28 -35.23
N ARG A 17 -12.48 -36.03 -35.61
CA ARG A 17 -11.57 -34.91 -35.35
C ARG A 17 -11.44 -34.77 -33.84
N ALA A 18 -10.25 -35.03 -33.33
CA ALA A 18 -9.91 -34.82 -31.93
C ALA A 18 -10.36 -33.42 -31.49
N PRO A 19 -10.98 -33.28 -30.31
CA PRO A 19 -11.31 -31.97 -29.78
C PRO A 19 -10.00 -31.20 -29.60
N SER A 20 -9.88 -30.07 -30.31
CA SER A 20 -8.83 -29.09 -30.08
C SER A 20 -8.83 -28.73 -28.61
N ALA A 21 -7.74 -29.07 -27.93
CA ALA A 21 -7.52 -28.77 -26.53
C ALA A 21 -7.29 -27.26 -26.36
N ASP A 22 -8.37 -26.48 -26.42
CA ASP A 22 -8.44 -25.16 -25.78
C ASP A 22 -9.27 -25.31 -24.50
N GLY A 23 -8.76 -26.16 -23.62
CA GLY A 23 -9.30 -26.39 -22.29
C GLY A 23 -8.56 -25.53 -21.30
N LYS A 24 -8.79 -24.22 -21.30
CA LYS A 24 -8.38 -23.39 -20.17
C LYS A 24 -9.14 -23.91 -18.96
N ARG A 25 -8.42 -24.57 -18.05
CA ARG A 25 -9.02 -25.25 -16.88
C ARG A 25 -9.86 -24.21 -16.11
N PRO A 26 -11.09 -24.51 -15.67
CA PRO A 26 -11.95 -23.53 -14.99
C PRO A 26 -11.30 -22.93 -13.72
N GLY A 27 -10.31 -23.60 -13.14
CA GLY A 27 -9.49 -23.08 -12.04
C GLY A 27 -8.42 -22.04 -12.46
N ALA A 28 -7.92 -22.09 -13.69
CA ALA A 28 -6.93 -21.14 -14.21
C ALA A 28 -7.58 -19.78 -14.52
N GLU A 29 -8.75 -19.78 -15.15
CA GLU A 29 -9.52 -18.55 -15.39
C GLU A 29 -9.99 -17.89 -14.09
N ARG A 30 -10.41 -18.69 -13.10
CA ARG A 30 -10.79 -18.18 -11.77
C ARG A 30 -9.59 -17.57 -11.05
N ARG A 31 -8.39 -18.18 -11.16
CA ARG A 31 -7.16 -17.63 -10.58
C ARG A 31 -6.72 -16.34 -11.28
N GLU A 32 -6.75 -16.30 -12.61
CA GLU A 32 -6.46 -15.08 -13.38
C GLU A 32 -7.47 -13.97 -13.07
N ARG A 33 -8.75 -14.30 -12.84
CA ARG A 33 -9.79 -13.34 -12.44
C ARG A 33 -9.60 -12.81 -11.02
N ILE A 34 -9.25 -13.66 -10.06
CA ILE A 34 -8.94 -13.25 -8.67
C ILE A 34 -7.65 -12.40 -8.63
N GLU A 35 -6.64 -12.77 -9.41
CA GLU A 35 -5.37 -12.02 -9.46
C GLU A 35 -5.51 -10.68 -10.20
N SER A 36 -6.37 -10.61 -11.23
CA SER A 36 -6.71 -9.35 -11.89
C SER A 36 -7.62 -8.45 -11.05
N GLU A 37 -8.56 -9.01 -10.27
CA GLU A 37 -9.34 -8.27 -9.26
C GLU A 37 -8.47 -7.77 -8.11
N ALA A 38 -7.43 -8.51 -7.70
CA ALA A 38 -6.46 -8.06 -6.71
C ALA A 38 -5.51 -6.97 -7.23
N ARG A 39 -5.24 -6.95 -8.55
CA ARG A 39 -4.46 -5.89 -9.23
C ARG A 39 -5.31 -4.65 -9.57
N GLN A 40 -6.63 -4.81 -9.68
CA GLN A 40 -7.56 -3.69 -9.67
C GLN A 40 -7.57 -3.15 -8.25
N SER A 41 -6.85 -2.05 -8.02
CA SER A 41 -6.83 -1.31 -6.77
C SER A 41 -8.18 -1.42 -6.05
N PRO A 42 -8.22 -1.91 -4.78
CA PRO A 42 -9.48 -2.06 -4.07
C PRO A 42 -10.29 -0.78 -4.24
N SER A 43 -11.54 -0.91 -4.68
CA SER A 43 -12.41 0.22 -4.98
C SER A 43 -12.26 1.28 -3.89
N ALA A 44 -12.04 2.54 -4.27
CA ALA A 44 -11.76 3.64 -3.34
C ALA A 44 -12.77 3.70 -2.16
N ARG A 45 -14.00 3.20 -2.34
CA ARG A 45 -15.00 3.04 -1.28
C ARG A 45 -14.63 2.02 -0.20
N ILE A 46 -14.00 0.91 -0.56
CA ILE A 46 -13.56 -0.13 0.38
C ILE A 46 -12.39 0.39 1.21
N ILE A 47 -11.41 1.02 0.58
CA ILE A 47 -10.28 1.65 1.28
C ILE A 47 -10.80 2.76 2.22
N HIS A 48 -11.73 3.59 1.75
CA HIS A 48 -12.34 4.64 2.56
C HIS A 48 -13.10 4.10 3.78
N ASN A 49 -13.94 3.07 3.61
CA ASN A 49 -14.67 2.48 4.73
C ASN A 49 -13.74 1.76 5.71
N ALA A 50 -12.65 1.15 5.25
CA ALA A 50 -11.64 0.56 6.13
C ALA A 50 -10.97 1.63 7.00
N ILE A 51 -10.60 2.78 6.41
CA ILE A 51 -10.00 3.90 7.16
C ILE A 51 -11.00 4.53 8.13
N LEU A 52 -12.29 4.60 7.79
CA LEU A 52 -13.33 5.12 8.70
C LEU A 52 -13.50 4.23 9.93
N LEU A 53 -13.52 2.90 9.75
CA LEU A 53 -13.63 1.96 10.87
C LEU A 53 -12.41 2.05 11.81
N GLU A 54 -11.22 2.14 11.23
CA GLU A 54 -9.97 2.30 11.98
C GLU A 54 -9.88 3.68 12.67
N GLY A 55 -10.48 4.70 12.06
CA GLY A 55 -10.68 6.03 12.64
C GLY A 55 -11.46 6.03 13.95
N ASP A 56 -12.61 5.36 13.97
CA ASP A 56 -13.46 5.25 15.17
C ASP A 56 -12.76 4.48 16.30
N GLU A 57 -12.02 3.42 15.98
CA GLU A 57 -11.25 2.65 16.95
C GLU A 57 -10.07 3.46 17.54
N GLU A 58 -9.37 4.23 16.71
CA GLU A 58 -8.24 5.07 17.16
C GLU A 58 -8.73 6.26 18.00
N LEU A 59 -9.93 6.80 17.73
CA LEU A 59 -10.56 7.83 18.57
C LEU A 59 -10.92 7.31 19.97
N ALA A 60 -11.17 6.00 20.12
CA ALA A 60 -11.47 5.36 21.40
C ALA A 60 -10.20 5.03 22.23
N ARG A 61 -8.98 5.23 21.70
CA ARG A 61 -7.74 4.88 22.40
C ARG A 61 -7.41 5.79 23.60
N PRO A 62 -6.64 5.28 24.58
CA PRO A 62 -6.25 6.04 25.76
C PRO A 62 -5.28 7.18 25.43
N THR A 63 -5.76 8.41 25.56
CA THR A 63 -5.05 9.68 25.31
C THR A 63 -3.72 9.81 26.07
N ARG A 64 -3.56 9.10 27.19
CA ARG A 64 -2.33 9.13 28.01
C ARG A 64 -1.13 8.51 27.30
N ALA A 65 -1.34 7.47 26.49
CA ALA A 65 -0.26 6.86 25.72
C ALA A 65 0.21 7.80 24.60
N LEU A 66 -0.72 8.50 23.95
CA LEU A 66 -0.41 9.52 22.94
C LEU A 66 0.35 10.70 23.55
N ALA A 67 -0.03 11.16 24.74
CA ALA A 67 0.66 12.26 25.42
C ALA A 67 2.13 11.92 25.71
N TRP A 68 2.41 10.71 26.22
CA TRP A 68 3.79 10.26 26.44
C TRP A 68 4.57 10.05 25.15
N SER A 69 3.92 9.54 24.10
CA SER A 69 4.51 9.38 22.77
C SER A 69 4.87 10.74 22.15
N GLY A 70 3.99 11.73 22.28
CA GLY A 70 4.21 13.11 21.83
C GLY A 70 5.34 13.82 22.60
N LEU A 71 5.42 13.60 23.92
CA LEU A 71 6.53 14.13 24.71
C LEU A 71 7.86 13.47 24.33
N ALA A 72 7.87 12.14 24.16
CA ALA A 72 9.05 11.40 23.73
C ALA A 72 9.52 11.82 22.33
N SER A 73 8.58 12.02 21.38
CA SER A 73 8.91 12.52 20.04
C SER A 73 9.40 13.95 20.04
N GLY A 74 8.80 14.82 20.84
CA GLY A 74 9.30 16.18 21.05
C GLY A 74 10.74 16.20 21.56
N LEU A 75 11.07 15.38 22.57
CA LEU A 75 12.44 15.25 23.08
C LEU A 75 13.39 14.63 22.05
N SER A 76 12.94 13.64 21.27
CA SER A 76 13.76 12.96 20.27
C SER A 76 14.08 13.88 19.08
N ILE A 77 13.11 14.68 18.62
CA ILE A 77 13.36 15.75 17.63
C ILE A 77 14.22 16.86 18.23
N GLY A 78 14.06 17.18 19.51
CA GLY A 78 14.97 18.10 20.22
C GLY A 78 16.42 17.61 20.20
N PHE A 79 16.63 16.30 20.34
CA PHE A 79 17.94 15.67 20.28
C PHE A 79 18.61 15.81 18.90
N SER A 80 17.84 15.97 17.83
CA SER A 80 18.38 16.29 16.49
C SER A 80 19.26 17.54 16.52
N PHE A 81 18.83 18.58 17.23
CA PHE A 81 19.60 19.83 17.33
C PHE A 81 20.89 19.63 18.14
N LEU A 82 20.83 18.82 19.20
CA LEU A 82 22.02 18.48 19.97
C LEU A 82 23.00 17.67 19.12
N ALA A 83 22.53 16.66 18.39
CA ALA A 83 23.36 15.87 17.49
C ALA A 83 24.01 16.73 16.38
N GLN A 84 23.22 17.63 15.77
CA GLN A 84 23.73 18.57 14.77
C GLN A 84 24.77 19.53 15.35
N ALA A 85 24.55 20.05 16.56
CA ALA A 85 25.48 20.94 17.23
C ALA A 85 26.80 20.23 17.59
N LEU A 86 26.74 19.01 18.11
CA LEU A 86 27.91 18.20 18.41
C LEU A 86 28.70 17.84 17.14
N LEU A 87 28.00 17.53 16.04
CA LEU A 87 28.65 17.32 14.74
C LEU A 87 29.33 18.59 14.25
N ALA A 88 28.64 19.73 14.29
CA ALA A 88 29.19 21.01 13.83
C ALA A 88 30.41 21.45 14.65
N ASP A 89 30.39 21.27 15.97
CA ASP A 89 31.50 21.58 16.87
C ASP A 89 32.70 20.64 16.69
N GLY A 90 32.45 19.35 16.47
CA GLY A 90 33.50 18.35 16.27
C GLY A 90 34.15 18.33 14.89
N LEU A 91 33.64 19.12 13.94
CA LEU A 91 34.11 19.18 12.56
C LEU A 91 34.96 20.43 12.32
N PRO A 92 35.99 20.36 11.45
CA PRO A 92 36.80 21.53 11.10
C PRO A 92 35.96 22.57 10.35
N ASP A 93 36.39 23.83 10.34
CA ASP A 93 35.70 24.88 9.58
C ASP A 93 35.97 24.72 8.07
N ALA A 94 35.10 23.94 7.42
CA ALA A 94 35.21 23.57 6.02
C ALA A 94 33.85 23.66 5.33
N ARG A 95 33.87 23.86 4.01
CA ARG A 95 32.64 24.02 3.21
C ARG A 95 31.68 22.82 3.29
N TRP A 96 32.20 21.64 3.59
CA TRP A 96 31.43 20.40 3.70
C TRP A 96 30.89 20.15 5.12
N THR A 97 31.34 20.89 6.12
CA THR A 97 30.96 20.72 7.53
C THR A 97 29.46 20.90 7.73
N HIS A 98 28.87 21.90 7.06
CA HIS A 98 27.43 22.11 7.15
C HIS A 98 26.66 20.90 6.60
N LEU A 99 27.10 20.31 5.48
CA LEU A 99 26.47 19.15 4.86
C LEU A 99 26.49 17.93 5.79
N VAL A 100 27.60 17.69 6.49
CA VAL A 100 27.72 16.59 7.45
C VAL A 100 26.93 16.87 8.72
N SER A 101 26.99 18.09 9.26
CA SER A 101 26.23 18.48 10.45
C SER A 101 24.71 18.36 10.24
N ALA A 102 24.21 18.60 9.02
CA ALA A 102 22.80 18.47 8.68
C ALA A 102 22.26 17.02 8.83
N PHE A 103 23.13 16.00 8.81
CA PHE A 103 22.72 14.63 9.17
C PHE A 103 22.30 14.49 10.63
N GLY A 104 22.65 15.43 11.52
CA GLY A 104 22.15 15.48 12.89
C GLY A 104 20.63 15.51 12.96
N TYR A 105 19.98 16.18 12.00
CA TYR A 105 18.52 16.14 11.85
C TYR A 105 18.01 14.72 11.55
N SER A 106 18.65 14.03 10.60
CA SER A 106 18.31 12.65 10.25
C SER A 106 18.51 11.67 11.42
N ILE A 107 19.50 11.92 12.28
CA ILE A 107 19.76 11.10 13.47
C ILE A 107 18.59 11.18 14.46
N GLY A 108 18.10 12.38 14.79
CA GLY A 108 16.96 12.46 15.72
C GLY A 108 15.65 11.94 15.11
N PHE A 109 15.48 12.05 13.78
CA PHE A 109 14.38 11.36 13.09
C PHE A 109 14.51 9.83 13.20
N LEU A 110 15.72 9.28 13.07
CA LEU A 110 15.95 7.84 13.25
C LEU A 110 15.61 7.40 14.68
N ILE A 111 15.93 8.21 15.69
CA ILE A 111 15.56 7.94 17.09
C ILE A 111 14.03 7.84 17.25
N VAL A 112 13.27 8.74 16.63
CA VAL A 112 11.79 8.72 16.64
C VAL A 112 11.26 7.41 16.03
N VAL A 113 11.78 7.04 14.85
CA VAL A 113 11.35 5.83 14.13
C VAL A 113 11.69 4.56 14.91
N LEU A 114 12.92 4.45 15.41
CA LEU A 114 13.37 3.31 16.22
C LEU A 114 12.60 3.23 17.55
N GLY A 115 12.26 4.38 18.14
CA GLY A 115 11.44 4.49 19.33
C GLY A 115 9.96 4.19 19.12
N ARG A 116 9.52 3.96 17.86
CA ARG A 116 8.11 3.80 17.48
C ARG A 116 7.21 4.92 18.01
N GLN A 117 7.76 6.13 18.07
CA GLN A 117 7.05 7.28 18.61
C GLN A 117 6.14 7.85 17.53
N GLN A 118 4.87 8.06 17.87
CA GLN A 118 3.88 8.59 16.94
C GLN A 118 4.11 10.09 16.77
N LEU A 119 4.38 10.49 15.53
CA LEU A 119 4.43 11.89 15.15
C LEU A 119 3.02 12.40 14.89
N PHE A 120 2.80 13.68 15.19
CA PHE A 120 1.53 14.36 14.89
C PHE A 120 1.15 14.25 13.40
N THR A 121 2.14 14.14 12.51
CA THR A 121 1.96 13.98 11.06
C THR A 121 1.51 12.59 10.63
N GLU A 122 1.61 11.57 11.49
CA GLU A 122 1.24 10.20 11.16
C GLU A 122 -0.26 9.96 11.41
N ASN A 123 -0.76 10.40 12.56
CA ASN A 123 -2.15 10.19 12.95
C ASN A 123 -3.06 11.37 12.58
N THR A 124 -2.74 12.16 11.54
CA THR A 124 -3.59 13.30 11.15
C THR A 124 -4.85 12.85 10.42
N LEU A 125 -4.74 11.81 9.61
CA LEU A 125 -5.80 11.39 8.69
C LEU A 125 -6.91 10.60 9.41
N THR A 126 -6.51 9.75 10.35
CA THR A 126 -7.37 8.85 11.14
C THR A 126 -8.47 9.58 11.93
N PRO A 127 -8.22 10.68 12.68
CA PRO A 127 -9.27 11.42 13.37
C PRO A 127 -10.01 12.42 12.48
N VAL A 128 -9.37 12.95 11.43
CA VAL A 128 -9.99 13.96 10.55
C VAL A 128 -11.04 13.33 9.64
N LEU A 129 -10.82 12.10 9.15
CA LEU A 129 -11.75 11.43 8.23
C LEU A 129 -13.15 11.15 8.83
N PRO A 130 -13.27 10.54 10.03
CA PRO A 130 -14.54 10.35 10.69
C PRO A 130 -15.24 11.68 10.99
N TRP A 131 -14.49 12.68 11.45
CA TRP A 131 -15.02 14.00 11.75
C TRP A 131 -15.63 14.69 10.51
N LEU A 132 -14.96 14.62 9.36
CA LEU A 132 -15.46 15.18 8.10
C LEU A 132 -16.69 14.43 7.57
N HIS A 133 -16.75 13.12 7.82
CA HIS A 133 -17.89 12.30 7.46
C HIS A 133 -19.14 12.68 8.26
N ASP A 134 -19.02 12.83 9.58
CA ASP A 134 -20.14 13.20 10.46
C ASP A 134 -20.64 14.62 10.20
N MET A 135 -19.75 15.57 9.89
CA MET A 135 -20.16 16.92 9.49
C MET A 135 -21.09 16.92 8.27
N ARG A 136 -20.81 16.08 7.26
CA ARG A 136 -21.60 16.03 6.02
C ARG A 136 -23.02 15.52 6.23
N TRP A 137 -23.28 14.71 7.26
CA TRP A 137 -24.62 14.19 7.54
C TRP A 137 -25.44 15.07 8.48
N SER A 138 -24.83 16.12 9.03
CA SER A 138 -25.47 17.08 9.93
C SER A 138 -25.99 18.36 9.24
N VAL A 139 -25.79 18.49 7.92
CA VAL A 139 -26.24 19.59 7.05
C VAL A 139 -27.17 19.07 5.98
#